data_AF-A0A506U8V6-F1
#
_entry.id   AF-A0A506U8V6-F1
#
_cell.length_a   1.000
_cell.length_b   1.000
_cell.length_c   1.000
_cell.angle_alpha   90.00
_cell.angle_beta   90.00
_cell.angle_gamma   90.00
#
_symmetry.space_group_name_H-M   'P 1'
#
loop_
_entity.id
_entity.type
_entity.pdbx_description
1 polymer ?
#
loop_
_entity_poly.entity_id
_entity_poly.type
_entity_poly.pdbx_seq_one_letter_code
_entity_poly.pdbx_strand_id
1 'polypeptide(L)' 'RRCGAPAVVVDHIRPHRGNDDLFWDRANWQPLCRHCHNSAKQAEERAKHKGSFAR' A
#
# COMPACT_ATOMS: atom_id res chain seq x y z
N ARG A 1 -4.31 -7.20 -4.94
CA ARG A 1 -4.40 -8.65 -5.25
C ARG A 1 -3.06 -9.29 -4.92
N ARG A 2 -3.03 -10.39 -4.14
CA ARG A 2 -1.82 -11.19 -3.91
C ARG A 2 -1.64 -12.14 -5.10
N CYS A 3 -0.48 -12.15 -5.74
CA CYS A 3 -0.23 -12.88 -6.99
C CYS A 3 0.47 -14.22 -6.82
N GLY A 4 0.70 -14.68 -5.58
CA GLY A 4 1.39 -15.95 -5.29
C GLY A 4 2.92 -15.89 -5.37
N ALA A 5 3.50 -14.79 -5.85
CA ALA A 5 4.95 -14.57 -5.81
C ALA A 5 5.47 -14.40 -4.37
N PRO A 6 6.72 -14.80 -4.08
CA PRO A 6 7.30 -14.66 -2.75
C PRO A 6 7.30 -13.21 -2.29
N ALA A 7 7.01 -13.00 -1.00
CA ALA A 7 7.08 -11.69 -0.39
C ALA A 7 8.54 -11.31 -0.15
N VAL A 8 8.89 -10.08 -0.53
CA VAL A 8 10.24 -9.53 -0.39
C VAL A 8 10.24 -8.18 0.34
N VAL A 9 9.05 -7.64 0.60
CA VAL A 9 8.84 -6.40 1.34
C VAL A 9 7.65 -6.55 2.28
N VAL A 10 7.67 -5.79 3.36
CA VAL A 10 6.56 -5.63 4.30
C VAL A 10 5.95 -4.26 4.08
N ASP A 11 4.63 -4.22 4.02
CA ASP A 11 3.83 -3.02 3.76
C ASP A 11 2.80 -2.83 4.87
N HIS A 12 2.32 -1.61 5.07
CA HIS A 12 1.27 -1.32 6.05
C HIS A 12 -0.09 -1.34 5.35
N ILE A 13 -1.01 -2.18 5.83
CA ILE A 13 -2.39 -2.29 5.29
C ILE A 13 -3.09 -0.93 5.39
N ARG A 14 -2.97 -0.26 6.55
CA ARG A 14 -3.37 1.13 6.77
C ARG A 14 -2.12 2.00 6.85
N PRO A 15 -2.01 3.05 6.01
CA PRO A 15 -0.91 3.99 6.09
C PRO A 15 -0.82 4.61 7.49
N HIS A 16 0.37 4.56 8.10
CA HIS A 16 0.60 5.04 9.47
C HIS A 16 0.53 6.56 9.62
N ARG A 17 0.85 7.34 8.57
CA ARG A 17 0.75 8.83 8.56
C ARG A 17 1.38 9.52 9.78
N GLY A 18 2.49 8.96 10.28
CA GLY A 18 3.20 9.47 11.47
C GLY A 18 2.67 8.96 12.82
N ASN A 19 1.72 8.02 12.83
CA ASN A 19 1.34 7.31 14.05
C ASN A 19 2.25 6.09 14.27
N ASP A 20 3.06 6.12 15.33
CA ASP A 20 4.05 5.08 15.63
C ASP A 20 3.41 3.78 16.11
N ASP A 21 2.31 3.83 16.87
CA ASP A 21 1.58 2.63 17.29
C ASP A 21 1.12 1.83 16.07
N LEU A 22 0.62 2.53 15.03
CA LEU A 22 0.20 1.90 13.80
C LEU A 22 1.37 1.46 12.91
N PHE A 23 2.52 2.12 13.04
CA PHE A 23 3.75 1.73 12.35
C PHE A 23 4.26 0.39 12.89
N TRP A 24 4.21 0.19 14.21
CA TRP A 24 4.67 -1.01 14.91
C TRP A 24 3.60 -2.09 15.12
N ASP A 25 2.36 -1.82 14.75
CA ASP A 25 1.28 -2.81 14.79
C ASP A 25 1.53 -3.92 13.77
N ARG A 26 1.89 -5.10 14.28
CA ARG A 26 2.12 -6.30 13.46
C ARG A 26 0.87 -6.77 12.73
N ALA A 27 -0.33 -6.52 13.27
CA ALA A 27 -1.58 -6.85 12.58
C ALA A 27 -1.82 -5.93 11.38
N ASN A 28 -1.19 -4.75 11.36
CA ASN A 28 -1.21 -3.82 10.25
C ASN A 28 -0.16 -4.15 9.17
N TRP A 29 0.72 -5.13 9.39
CA TRP A 29 1.74 -5.51 8.41
C TRP A 29 1.21 -6.56 7.42
N GLN A 30 1.48 -6.34 6.14
CA GLN A 30 1.23 -7.31 5.08
C GLN A 30 2.52 -7.64 4.30
N PRO A 31 2.87 -8.92 4.15
CA PRO A 31 3.98 -9.31 3.29
C PRO A 31 3.52 -9.26 1.81
N LEU A 32 4.29 -8.58 0.97
CA LEU A 32 4.02 -8.44 -0.46
C LEU A 32 5.26 -8.67 -1.32
N CYS A 33 5.04 -9.11 -2.56
CA CYS A 33 6.08 -9.07 -3.58
C CYS A 33 6.28 -7.64 -4.09
N ARG A 34 7.46 -7.34 -4.64
CA ARG A 34 7.80 -5.98 -5.11
C ARG A 34 6.84 -5.43 -6.17
N HIS A 35 6.34 -6.28 -7.05
CA HIS A 35 5.38 -5.88 -8.09
C HIS A 35 4.03 -5.46 -7.50
N CYS A 36 3.46 -6.26 -6.59
CA CYS A 36 2.19 -5.94 -5.93
C CYS A 36 2.30 -4.72 -5.02
N HIS A 37 3.43 -4.59 -4.31
CA HIS A 37 3.72 -3.42 -3.48
C HIS A 37 3.77 -2.13 -4.31
N ASN A 38 4.48 -2.13 -5.45
CA ASN A 38 4.57 -0.95 -6.30
C ASN A 38 3.23 -0.61 -6.98
N SER A 39 2.42 -1.62 -7.32
CA SER A 39 1.10 -1.42 -7.92
C SER A 39 0.13 -0.66 -7.01
N ALA A 40 0.19 -0.90 -5.70
CA ALA A 40 -0.62 -0.17 -4.71
C ALA A 40 -0.28 1.33 -4.72
N LYS A 41 1.01 1.67 -4.64
CA LYS A 41 1.49 3.05 -4.74
C LYS A 41 1.05 3.71 -6.06
N GLN A 42 1.13 2.99 -7.18
CA GLN A 42 0.69 3.49 -8.48
C GLN A 42 -0.84 3.70 -8.55
N ALA A 43 -1.64 2.89 -7.84
CA ALA A 43 -3.08 3.10 -7.74
C ALA A 43 -3.44 4.31 -6.89
N GLU A 44 -2.74 4.53 -5.77
CA GLU A 44 -2.92 5.71 -4.92
C GLU A 44 -2.58 7.02 -5.66
N GLU A 45 -1.46 7.06 -6.39
CA GLU A 45 -1.08 8.23 -7.19
C GLU A 45 -2.10 8.51 -8.31
N ARG A 46 -2.61 7.46 -8.98
CA ARG A 46 -3.68 7.61 -9.97
C ARG A 46 -5.00 8.09 -9.36
N ALA A 47 -5.34 7.69 -8.15
CA ALA A 47 -6.56 8.13 -7.47
C ALA A 47 -6.49 9.63 -7.13
N LYS A 48 -5.33 10.14 -6.71
CA LYS A 48 -5.12 11.57 -6.45
C LYS A 48 -5.23 12.46 -7.69
N HIS A 49 -4.98 11.92 -8.89
CA HIS A 49 -5.13 12.65 -10.15
C HIS A 49 -6.54 12.57 -10.78
N LYS A 50 -7.45 11.75 -10.25
CA LYS A 50 -8.84 11.62 -10.76
C LYS A 50 -9.82 12.64 -10.19
N GLY A 51 -9.35 13.66 -9.47
CA GLY A 51 -10.19 14.76 -8.94
C GLY A 51 -10.43 15.93 -9.89
N SER A 52 -9.80 15.98 -11.08
CA SER A 52 -9.84 17.16 -11.96
C SER A 52 -10.71 17.01 -13.22
N PHE A 53 -11.47 15.92 -13.37
CA PHE A 53 -12.37 15.74 -14.51
C PHE A 53 -13.70 15.11 -14.09
N ALA A 54 -14.38 15.74 -13.13
CA ALA A 54 -15.83 15.65 -13.08
C ALA A 54 -16.37 16.52 -14.24
N ARG A 55 -16.78 15.86 -15.33
CA ARG A 55 -17.79 16.40 -16.25
C ARG A 55 -19.13 15.87 -15.81
#